data_AF-A0A3P5WZE7-F1
#
_entry.id   AF-A0A3P5WZE7-F1
#
_cell.length_a   1.000
_cell.length_b   1.000
_cell.length_c   1.000
_cell.angle_alpha   90.00
_cell.angle_beta   90.00
_cell.angle_gamma   90.00
#
_symmetry.space_group_name_H-M   'P 1'
#
loop_
_entity.id
_entity.type
_entity.pdbx_description
1 polymer ?
#
loop_
_entity_poly.entity_id
_entity_poly.type
_entity_poly.pdbx_seq_one_letter_code
_entity_poly.pdbx_strand_id
1 'polypeptide(L)'
;MKTMLKLALLTLAGCVASEPQPAATRPPAAAAEPVLDAAAKARVEAEVRKLEPEFWLRRSRDGEAAANEWLRQQAQDISRREAARTAG
;
A
#
# COMPACT_ATOMS: atom_id res chain seq x y z
N MET A 1 1.05 -37.86 30.57
CA MET A 1 1.13 -37.51 32.00
C MET A 1 2.36 -36.65 32.21
N LYS A 2 2.21 -35.39 32.63
CA LYS A 2 2.89 -34.75 33.78
C LYS A 2 2.65 -33.25 33.70
N THR A 3 1.46 -32.85 34.14
CA THR A 3 1.20 -31.52 34.66
C THR A 3 2.14 -31.29 35.85
N MET A 4 2.91 -30.20 35.84
CA MET A 4 3.45 -29.59 37.05
C MET A 4 3.32 -28.08 36.90
N LEU A 5 2.42 -27.41 37.59
CA LEU A 5 2.28 -27.18 39.04
C LEU A 5 2.76 -25.76 39.36
N LYS A 6 1.76 -24.87 39.37
CA LYS A 6 1.47 -23.80 40.34
C LYS A 6 2.52 -22.74 40.71
N LEU A 7 1.94 -21.53 40.78
CA LEU A 7 2.17 -20.47 41.76
C LEU A 7 3.46 -19.66 41.63
N ALA A 8 3.34 -18.37 41.37
CA ALA A 8 3.20 -17.41 42.46
C ALA A 8 2.75 -16.03 41.94
N LEU A 9 1.81 -15.44 42.68
CA LEU A 9 1.47 -14.02 42.63
C LEU A 9 2.73 -13.15 42.76
N LEU A 10 2.76 -12.03 42.06
CA LEU A 10 3.31 -10.78 42.57
C LEU A 10 2.69 -9.60 41.83
N THR A 11 1.60 -9.10 42.39
CA THR A 11 1.07 -7.76 42.13
C THR A 11 1.97 -6.77 42.86
N LEU A 12 2.83 -6.06 42.15
CA LEU A 12 3.54 -4.90 42.68
C LEU A 12 2.98 -3.66 42.01
N ALA A 13 2.16 -2.95 42.77
CA ALA A 13 1.84 -1.55 42.56
C ALA A 13 3.15 -0.75 42.68
N GLY A 14 3.77 -0.45 41.54
CA GLY A 14 4.81 0.56 41.43
C GLY A 14 4.20 1.82 40.83
N CYS A 15 3.78 2.76 41.68
CA CYS A 15 3.63 4.15 41.26
C CYS A 15 5.03 4.68 40.95
N VAL A 16 5.45 4.62 39.67
CA VAL A 16 6.58 5.40 39.20
C VAL A 16 6.06 6.73 38.68
N ALA A 17 6.36 7.79 39.43
CA ALA A 17 6.36 9.13 38.90
C ALA A 17 7.46 9.20 37.83
N SER A 18 7.08 9.30 36.56
CA SER A 18 8.00 9.64 35.47
C SER A 18 7.64 11.03 34.97
N GLU A 19 8.67 11.89 34.98
CA GLU A 19 8.73 13.30 34.60
C GLU A 19 8.02 13.68 33.29
N PRO A 20 7.68 14.98 33.10
CA PRO A 20 7.19 15.50 31.84
C PRO A 20 8.29 15.35 30.78
N GLN A 21 8.13 14.35 29.91
CA GLN A 21 9.04 14.08 28.80
C GLN A 21 9.00 15.24 27.78
N PRO A 22 10.07 16.05 27.65
CA PRO A 22 10.17 17.03 26.59
C PRO A 22 10.78 16.36 25.35
N ALA A 23 10.48 16.93 24.18
CA ALA A 23 10.90 16.51 22.85
C ALA A 23 10.24 15.21 22.36
N ALA A 24 9.06 15.39 21.77
CA ALA A 24 8.53 14.51 20.76
C ALA A 24 9.61 14.22 19.69
N THR A 25 10.18 13.03 19.73
CA THR A 25 10.84 12.43 18.58
C THR A 25 9.78 12.33 17.51
N ARG A 26 9.76 13.30 16.58
CA ARG A 26 8.87 13.29 15.41
C ARG A 26 9.12 11.94 14.73
N PRO A 27 8.11 11.05 14.60
CA PRO A 27 8.31 9.82 13.85
C PRO A 27 8.86 10.22 12.48
N PRO A 28 9.87 9.51 11.93
CA PRO A 28 10.36 9.80 10.60
C PRO A 28 9.14 9.85 9.71
N ALA A 29 8.94 11.01 9.06
CA ALA A 29 7.85 11.21 8.13
C ALA A 29 7.89 10.01 7.18
N ALA A 30 6.92 9.10 7.34
CA ALA A 30 6.76 7.98 6.44
C ALA A 30 6.78 8.62 5.05
N ALA A 31 7.74 8.22 4.21
CA ALA A 31 7.86 8.71 2.86
C ALA A 31 6.45 8.65 2.27
N ALA A 32 5.83 9.82 2.07
CA ALA A 32 4.45 9.89 1.68
C ALA A 32 4.35 9.08 0.40
N GLU A 33 3.63 7.96 0.45
CA GLU A 33 3.33 7.23 -0.77
C GLU A 33 2.74 8.27 -1.73
N PRO A 34 3.20 8.35 -2.99
CA PRO A 34 2.68 9.34 -3.92
C PRO A 34 1.21 9.02 -4.18
N VAL A 35 0.34 9.63 -3.36
CA VAL A 35 -1.11 9.53 -3.52
C VAL A 35 -1.42 10.30 -4.78
N LEU A 36 -1.80 9.58 -5.83
CA LEU A 36 -2.30 10.20 -7.05
C LEU A 36 -3.49 11.09 -6.70
N ASP A 37 -3.42 12.36 -7.08
CA ASP A 37 -4.53 13.28 -6.92
C ASP A 37 -5.74 12.80 -7.78
N ALA A 38 -6.94 13.29 -7.48
CA ALA A 38 -8.16 12.85 -8.18
C ALA A 38 -8.09 13.06 -9.71
N ALA A 39 -7.43 14.13 -10.16
CA ALA A 39 -7.20 14.39 -11.58
C ALA A 39 -6.16 13.41 -12.17
N ALA A 40 -5.11 13.05 -11.43
CA ALA A 40 -4.17 11.99 -11.85
C ALA A 40 -4.87 10.64 -11.97
N LYS A 41 -5.72 10.27 -11.01
CA LYS A 41 -6.51 9.04 -11.09
C LYS A 41 -7.44 9.01 -12.32
N ALA A 42 -8.12 10.12 -12.61
CA ALA A 42 -8.96 10.23 -13.81
C ALA A 42 -8.16 10.06 -15.12
N ARG A 43 -6.92 10.57 -15.17
CA ARG A 43 -6.02 10.36 -16.31
C ARG A 43 -5.60 8.89 -16.44
N VAL A 44 -5.25 8.23 -15.33
CA VAL A 44 -4.96 6.79 -15.33
C VAL A 44 -6.15 5.99 -15.88
N GLU A 45 -7.36 6.25 -15.38
CA GLU A 45 -8.58 5.55 -15.82
C GLU A 45 -8.88 5.78 -17.32
N ALA A 46 -8.69 7.00 -17.81
CA ALA A 46 -8.87 7.32 -19.22
C ALA A 46 -7.85 6.59 -20.11
N GLU A 47 -6.59 6.51 -19.69
CA GLU A 47 -5.54 5.77 -20.40
C GLU A 47 -5.79 4.26 -20.38
N VAL A 48 -6.19 3.70 -19.24
CA VAL A 48 -6.52 2.27 -19.12
C VAL A 48 -7.72 1.92 -20.02
N ARG A 49 -8.74 2.78 -20.11
CA ARG A 49 -9.89 2.54 -21.00
C ARG A 49 -9.50 2.49 -22.48
N LYS A 50 -8.48 3.24 -22.90
CA LYS A 50 -7.96 3.17 -24.30
C LYS A 50 -7.34 1.81 -24.63
N LEU A 51 -6.95 1.02 -23.62
CA LEU A 51 -6.37 -0.31 -23.79
C LEU A 51 -7.43 -1.40 -24.04
N GLU A 52 -8.71 -1.09 -23.92
CA GLU A 52 -9.80 -2.07 -24.03
C GLU A 52 -9.79 -2.85 -25.37
N PRO A 53 -9.61 -2.22 -26.55
CA PRO A 53 -9.56 -2.97 -27.82
C PRO A 53 -8.39 -3.97 -27.88
N GLU A 54 -7.23 -3.57 -27.38
CA GLU A 54 -6.03 -4.42 -27.34
C GLU A 54 -6.17 -5.53 -26.29
N PHE A 55 -6.84 -5.26 -25.17
CA PHE A 55 -7.22 -6.29 -24.20
C PHE A 55 -8.07 -7.38 -24.86
N TRP A 56 -9.09 -7.02 -25.64
CA TRP A 56 -9.93 -7.98 -26.34
C TRP A 56 -9.17 -8.80 -27.38
N LEU A 57 -8.26 -8.16 -28.13
CA LEU A 57 -7.39 -8.84 -29.07
C LEU A 57 -6.50 -9.88 -28.36
N ARG A 58 -5.86 -9.48 -27.27
CA ARG A 58 -5.00 -10.37 -26.46
C ARG A 58 -5.79 -11.46 -25.76
N ARG A 59 -6.98 -11.16 -25.27
CA ARG A 59 -7.86 -12.16 -24.66
C ARG A 59 -8.23 -13.25 -25.66
N SER A 60 -8.51 -12.86 -26.90
CA SER A 60 -8.82 -13.80 -27.98
C SER A 60 -7.60 -14.63 -28.41
N ARG A 61 -6.41 -14.00 -28.47
CA ARG A 61 -5.17 -14.63 -28.96
C ARG A 61 -4.43 -15.47 -27.91
N ASP A 62 -4.24 -14.90 -26.72
CA ASP A 62 -3.34 -15.40 -25.66
C ASP A 62 -4.13 -15.93 -24.45
N GLY A 63 -5.45 -15.73 -24.42
CA GLY A 63 -6.32 -16.11 -23.33
C GLY A 63 -6.50 -15.03 -22.27
N GLU A 64 -7.52 -15.22 -21.43
CA GLU A 64 -7.95 -14.22 -20.44
C GLU A 64 -6.90 -13.95 -19.36
N ALA A 65 -6.19 -14.98 -18.89
CA ALA A 65 -5.16 -14.83 -17.86
C ALA A 65 -4.01 -13.93 -18.32
N ALA A 66 -3.50 -14.17 -19.53
CA ALA A 66 -2.43 -13.39 -20.14
C ALA A 66 -2.87 -11.94 -20.43
N ALA A 67 -4.10 -11.76 -20.94
CA ALA A 67 -4.66 -10.43 -21.18
C ALA A 67 -4.83 -9.63 -19.88
N ASN A 68 -5.30 -10.27 -18.80
CA ASN A 68 -5.44 -9.65 -17.48
C ASN A 68 -4.09 -9.30 -16.84
N GLU A 69 -3.07 -10.13 -17.04
CA GLU A 69 -1.71 -9.83 -16.59
C GLU A 69 -1.14 -8.63 -17.33
N TRP A 70 -1.26 -8.62 -18.66
CA TRP A 70 -0.84 -7.51 -19.50
C TRP A 70 -1.54 -6.20 -19.11
N LEU A 71 -2.86 -6.21 -18.91
CA LEU A 71 -3.61 -5.01 -18.53
C LEU A 71 -3.16 -4.47 -17.16
N ARG A 72 -2.88 -5.37 -16.20
CA ARG A 72 -2.33 -4.99 -14.88
C ARG A 72 -0.95 -4.33 -15.01
N GLN A 73 -0.06 -4.88 -15.84
CA GLN A 73 1.26 -4.28 -16.10
C GLN A 73 1.11 -2.88 -16.71
N GLN A 74 0.24 -2.72 -17.72
CA GLN A 74 0.00 -1.42 -18.34
C GLN A 74 -0.59 -0.39 -17.36
N ALA A 75 -1.56 -0.79 -16.52
CA ALA A 75 -2.13 0.10 -15.52
C ALA A 75 -1.08 0.59 -14.50
N GLN A 76 -0.15 -0.28 -14.09
CA GLN A 76 0.97 0.11 -13.23
C GLN A 76 1.93 1.09 -13.94
N ASP A 77 2.26 0.84 -15.20
CA ASP A 77 3.11 1.75 -15.98
C ASP A 77 2.49 3.12 -16.14
N ILE A 78 1.19 3.18 -16.48
CA ILE A 78 0.44 4.43 -16.57
C ILE A 78 0.47 5.16 -15.22
N SER A 79 0.17 4.46 -14.13
CA SER A 79 0.17 5.04 -12.77
C SER A 79 1.54 5.61 -12.39
N ARG A 80 2.63 4.90 -12.70
CA ARG A 80 4.01 5.38 -12.46
C ARG A 80 4.33 6.63 -13.27
N ARG A 81 3.93 6.67 -14.56
CA ARG A 81 4.11 7.86 -15.40
C ARG A 81 3.33 9.06 -14.89
N GLU A 82 2.10 8.85 -14.43
CA GLU A 82 1.27 9.91 -13.84
C GLU A 82 1.88 10.43 -12.54
N ALA A 83 2.32 9.55 -11.63
CA ALA A 83 2.96 9.92 -10.37
C ALA A 83 4.25 10.73 -10.60
N ALA A 84 5.06 10.32 -11.57
CA ALA A 84 6.28 11.05 -11.94
C ALA A 84 5.97 12.44 -12.50
N ARG A 85 4.88 12.60 -13.26
CA ARG A 85 4.48 13.90 -13.80
C ARG A 85 4.00 14.87 -12.72
N THR A 86 3.35 14.37 -11.67
CA THR A 86 2.86 15.20 -10.57
C THR A 86 3.93 15.57 -9.54
N ALA A 87 5.08 14.89 -9.57
CA ALA A 87 6.18 15.11 -8.63
C ALA A 87 7.22 16.15 -9.10
N GLY A 88 7.14 16.60 -10.35
CA GLY A 88 8.00 17.64 -10.94
C GLY A 88 7.24 18.93 -11.16
#